data_AF-A0A7C5ZAI1-F1
#
_entry.id   AF-A0A7C5ZAI1-F1
#
_cell.length_a   1.000
_cell.length_b   1.000
_cell.length_c   1.000
_cell.angle_alpha   90.00
_cell.angle_beta   90.00
_cell.angle_gamma   90.00
#
_symmetry.space_group_name_H-M   'P 1'
#
loop_
_entity.id
_entity.type
_entity.pdbx_description
1 polymer ?
#
loop_
_entity_poly.entity_id
_entity_poly.type
_entity_poly.pdbx_seq_one_letter_code
_entity_poly.pdbx_strand_id
1 'polypeptide(L)'
;MTILNNIGKIMASDCDRAVQSDHLYDVLIRLAQSLDNDADQKLLRHLAQRWQEKTFNLMVLGQFKRGKSTLINALLGMSILPTGVVPVTAIPTSLRYGDTIRCVVEFRNGESCDIPLEELPHYVTEEGNPKNEKAVAHVTVFAPSPFLSHGVQVFDTPGIGSTLLTNTDATKKALPQGDAGIFVLSPDPPLTETEATFLREVSSRVTRLFIVFTKADIVGRSELEELIQFNLQLLREILETDDVPLFRVSARMVLEAIERSQTPRDAYEFAKLRETIQEFLRNEKEAVLRKAIVARA
;
A
#
# COMPACT_ATOMS: atom_id res chain seq x y z
N MET A 1 -18.17 -11.78 -19.64
CA MET A 1 -19.55 -11.77 -19.09
C MET A 1 -20.01 -13.15 -18.59
N THR A 2 -19.54 -14.26 -19.17
CA THR A 2 -19.92 -15.63 -18.75
C THR A 2 -19.18 -16.14 -17.50
N ILE A 3 -17.94 -15.70 -17.26
CA ILE A 3 -17.10 -16.14 -16.12
C ILE A 3 -17.60 -15.56 -14.79
N LEU A 4 -17.82 -14.23 -14.72
CA LEU A 4 -18.39 -13.55 -13.54
C LEU A 4 -19.76 -14.11 -13.11
N ASN A 5 -20.62 -14.49 -14.08
CA ASN A 5 -21.92 -15.11 -13.79
C ASN A 5 -21.81 -16.53 -13.22
N ASN A 6 -20.75 -17.28 -13.56
CA ASN A 6 -20.51 -18.61 -13.01
C ASN A 6 -19.87 -18.53 -11.62
N ILE A 7 -18.91 -17.62 -11.40
CA ILE A 7 -18.32 -17.40 -10.06
C ILE A 7 -19.38 -16.88 -9.09
N GLY A 8 -20.21 -15.91 -9.50
CA GLY A 8 -21.30 -15.37 -8.68
C GLY A 8 -22.38 -16.40 -8.34
N LYS A 9 -22.72 -17.31 -9.26
CA LYS A 9 -23.69 -18.39 -9.00
C LYS A 9 -23.14 -19.49 -8.09
N ILE A 10 -21.87 -19.89 -8.25
CA ILE A 10 -21.21 -20.88 -7.39
C ILE A 10 -21.05 -20.31 -5.97
N MET A 11 -20.76 -19.02 -5.83
CA MET A 11 -20.63 -18.39 -4.51
C MET A 11 -21.98 -18.12 -3.81
N ALA A 12 -23.06 -17.91 -4.56
CA ALA A 12 -24.39 -17.72 -3.99
C ALA A 12 -25.03 -19.02 -3.46
N SER A 13 -24.65 -20.19 -4.00
CA SER A 13 -25.19 -21.49 -3.55
C SER A 13 -24.55 -22.04 -2.28
N ASP A 14 -23.36 -21.59 -1.91
CA ASP A 14 -22.51 -22.27 -0.91
C ASP A 14 -22.16 -21.40 0.32
N CYS A 15 -23.06 -20.49 0.70
CA CYS A 15 -22.84 -19.51 1.77
C CYS A 15 -22.62 -20.11 3.18
N ASP A 16 -22.78 -21.42 3.39
CA ASP A 16 -22.94 -21.98 4.74
C ASP A 16 -22.10 -23.23 5.09
N ARG A 17 -21.00 -23.52 4.39
CA ARG A 17 -20.07 -24.58 4.86
C ARG A 17 -18.63 -24.13 5.00
N ALA A 18 -18.17 -24.21 6.24
CA ALA A 18 -16.82 -24.01 6.71
C ALA A 18 -15.83 -25.01 6.09
N VAL A 19 -15.21 -24.63 4.97
CA VAL A 19 -13.89 -25.10 4.46
C VAL A 19 -13.32 -23.95 3.59
N GLN A 20 -12.97 -22.82 4.22
CA GLN A 20 -12.91 -21.54 3.48
C GLN A 20 -11.61 -21.24 2.72
N SER A 21 -10.46 -21.87 3.01
CA SER A 21 -9.22 -21.64 2.24
C SER A 21 -9.08 -22.55 1.02
N ASP A 22 -9.16 -23.86 1.20
CA ASP A 22 -8.77 -24.81 0.16
C ASP A 22 -9.79 -24.84 -0.99
N HIS A 23 -11.05 -24.55 -0.67
CA HIS A 23 -12.11 -24.53 -1.67
C HIS A 23 -11.93 -23.42 -2.73
N LEU A 24 -11.58 -22.19 -2.32
CA LEU A 24 -11.38 -21.09 -3.28
C LEU A 24 -10.15 -21.35 -4.16
N TYR A 25 -9.08 -21.89 -3.57
CA TYR A 25 -7.90 -22.30 -4.33
C TYR A 25 -8.27 -23.31 -5.42
N ASP A 26 -8.96 -24.40 -5.04
CA ASP A 26 -9.35 -25.46 -5.97
C ASP A 26 -10.30 -24.96 -7.06
N VAL A 27 -11.19 -24.03 -6.73
CA VAL A 27 -12.09 -23.40 -7.71
C VAL A 27 -11.29 -22.58 -8.72
N LEU A 28 -10.36 -21.74 -8.27
CA LEU A 28 -9.52 -20.93 -9.16
C LEU A 28 -8.63 -21.78 -10.07
N ILE A 29 -8.03 -22.85 -9.55
CA ILE A 29 -7.22 -23.78 -10.34
C ILE A 29 -8.06 -24.52 -11.38
N ARG A 30 -9.24 -25.02 -11.01
CA ARG A 30 -10.17 -25.68 -11.95
C ARG A 30 -10.64 -24.73 -13.05
N LEU A 31 -10.98 -23.50 -12.70
CA LEU A 31 -11.33 -22.47 -13.67
C LEU A 31 -10.16 -22.19 -14.62
N ALA A 32 -8.95 -22.02 -14.10
CA ALA A 32 -7.75 -21.83 -14.92
C ALA A 32 -7.54 -22.96 -15.92
N GLN A 33 -7.75 -24.22 -15.54
CA GLN A 33 -7.62 -25.37 -16.44
C GLN A 33 -8.70 -25.44 -17.52
N SER A 34 -9.86 -24.81 -17.29
CA SER A 34 -10.99 -24.81 -18.22
C SER A 34 -10.95 -23.68 -19.26
N LEU A 35 -10.02 -22.73 -19.14
CA LEU A 35 -9.88 -21.60 -20.05
C LEU A 35 -8.86 -21.88 -21.15
N ASP A 36 -9.14 -21.46 -22.38
CA ASP A 36 -8.21 -21.63 -23.50
C ASP A 36 -7.13 -20.53 -23.56
N ASN A 37 -7.33 -19.41 -22.86
CA ASN A 37 -6.44 -18.25 -22.88
C ASN A 37 -5.33 -18.33 -21.82
N ASP A 38 -4.07 -18.47 -22.26
CA ASP A 38 -2.88 -18.53 -21.41
C ASP A 38 -2.74 -17.35 -20.42
N ALA A 39 -3.12 -16.13 -20.83
CA ALA A 39 -3.06 -14.97 -19.95
C ALA A 39 -4.04 -15.07 -18.78
N ASP A 40 -5.27 -15.53 -19.05
CA ASP A 40 -6.30 -15.71 -18.02
C ASP A 40 -5.96 -16.89 -17.11
N GLN A 41 -5.39 -17.98 -17.66
CA GLN A 41 -4.89 -19.09 -16.84
C GLN A 41 -3.80 -18.62 -15.87
N LYS A 42 -2.83 -17.84 -16.35
CA LYS A 42 -1.74 -17.29 -15.53
C LYS A 42 -2.28 -16.37 -14.43
N LEU A 43 -3.24 -15.52 -14.76
CA LEU A 43 -3.90 -14.65 -13.78
C LEU A 43 -4.59 -15.46 -12.68
N LEU A 44 -5.43 -16.45 -13.03
CA LEU A 44 -6.15 -17.26 -12.04
C LEU A 44 -5.21 -18.09 -11.16
N ARG A 45 -4.14 -18.67 -11.73
CA ARG A 45 -3.11 -19.37 -10.96
C ARG A 45 -2.38 -18.44 -10.00
N HIS A 46 -2.05 -17.22 -10.45
CA HIS A 46 -1.45 -16.21 -9.60
C HIS A 46 -2.39 -15.82 -8.44
N LEU A 47 -3.67 -15.58 -8.71
CA LEU A 47 -4.66 -15.29 -7.68
C LEU A 47 -4.85 -16.45 -6.69
N ALA A 48 -4.83 -17.70 -7.17
CA ALA A 48 -4.90 -18.89 -6.33
C ALA A 48 -3.68 -18.99 -5.39
N GLN A 49 -2.48 -18.78 -5.93
CA GLN A 49 -1.26 -18.76 -5.12
C GLN A 49 -1.31 -17.65 -4.07
N ARG A 50 -1.77 -16.44 -4.45
CA ARG A 50 -1.94 -15.34 -3.50
C ARG A 50 -2.88 -15.67 -2.35
N TRP A 51 -3.99 -16.36 -2.64
CA TRP A 51 -4.93 -16.84 -1.63
C TRP A 51 -4.27 -17.83 -0.66
N GLN A 52 -3.55 -18.81 -1.20
CA GLN A 52 -2.90 -19.86 -0.42
C GLN A 52 -1.80 -19.31 0.48
N GLU A 53 -0.98 -18.40 -0.04
CA GLU A 53 0.09 -17.72 0.70
C GLU A 53 -0.43 -16.58 1.61
N LYS A 54 -1.74 -16.28 1.54
CA LYS A 54 -2.40 -15.17 2.25
C LYS A 54 -1.69 -13.83 2.04
N THR A 55 -1.20 -13.58 0.82
CA THR A 55 -0.47 -12.36 0.49
C THR A 55 -1.41 -11.16 0.38
N PHE A 56 -1.26 -10.23 1.31
CA PHE A 56 -2.09 -9.04 1.43
C PHE A 56 -1.29 -7.78 1.10
N ASN A 57 -1.73 -7.06 0.07
CA ASN A 57 -1.03 -5.90 -0.44
C ASN A 57 -1.65 -4.61 0.11
N LEU A 58 -0.91 -3.94 0.99
CA LEU A 58 -1.26 -2.64 1.56
C LEU A 58 -0.53 -1.52 0.81
N MET A 59 -1.28 -0.72 0.07
CA MET A 59 -0.72 0.34 -0.78
C MET A 59 -0.63 1.66 -0.01
N VAL A 60 0.55 2.29 0.05
CA VAL A 60 0.67 3.65 0.58
C VAL A 60 0.64 4.65 -0.58
N LEU A 61 -0.38 5.49 -0.58
CA LEU A 61 -0.83 6.32 -1.69
C LEU A 61 -0.85 7.79 -1.30
N GLY A 62 -0.82 8.68 -2.28
CA GLY A 62 -0.86 10.13 -2.07
C GLY A 62 0.19 10.86 -2.88
N GLN A 63 0.07 12.19 -2.95
CA GLN A 63 0.94 13.02 -3.77
C GLN A 63 2.41 12.90 -3.34
N PHE A 64 3.30 13.30 -4.24
CA PHE A 64 4.72 13.45 -3.95
C PHE A 64 4.95 14.35 -2.72
N LYS A 65 6.01 14.08 -1.94
CA LYS A 65 6.39 14.81 -0.71
C LYS A 65 5.37 14.83 0.44
N ARG A 66 4.32 14.00 0.40
CA ARG A 66 3.39 13.79 1.53
C ARG A 66 3.96 12.90 2.65
N GLY A 67 5.21 12.48 2.62
CA GLY A 67 5.81 11.70 3.72
C GLY A 67 5.37 10.22 3.79
N LYS A 68 5.05 9.62 2.63
CA LYS A 68 4.69 8.19 2.51
C LYS A 68 5.77 7.25 3.03
N SER A 69 7.00 7.37 2.52
CA SER A 69 8.13 6.53 2.94
C SER A 69 8.47 6.73 4.43
N THR A 70 8.33 7.97 4.95
CA THR A 70 8.46 8.28 6.38
C THR A 70 7.39 7.59 7.22
N LEU A 71 6.13 7.60 6.75
CA LEU A 71 5.03 6.89 7.42
C LEU A 71 5.26 5.37 7.43
N ILE A 72 5.70 4.81 6.31
CA ILE A 72 6.04 3.38 6.20
C ILE A 72 7.13 3.03 7.22
N ASN A 73 8.25 3.73 7.21
CA ASN A 73 9.34 3.51 8.18
C ASN A 73 8.82 3.56 9.63
N ALA A 74 7.96 4.54 9.96
CA ALA A 74 7.39 4.67 11.30
C ALA A 74 6.45 3.50 11.66
N LEU A 75 5.65 3.00 10.70
CA LEU A 75 4.78 1.83 10.90
C LEU A 75 5.59 0.55 11.12
N LEU A 76 6.69 0.38 10.39
CA LEU A 76 7.60 -0.74 10.56
C LEU A 76 8.43 -0.64 11.85
N GLY A 77 8.61 0.57 12.37
CA GLY A 77 9.50 0.88 13.49
C GLY A 77 10.98 0.89 13.10
N MET A 78 11.29 1.10 11.81
CA MET A 78 12.66 0.99 11.26
C MET A 78 12.87 2.02 10.14
N SER A 79 14.03 2.66 10.10
CA SER A 79 14.44 3.61 9.05
C SER A 79 15.03 2.84 7.85
N ILE A 80 14.17 2.23 7.03
CA ILE A 80 14.57 1.36 5.90
C ILE A 80 14.51 2.11 4.57
N LEU A 81 13.36 2.69 4.25
CA LEU A 81 13.18 3.42 3.01
C LEU A 81 13.92 4.76 3.08
N PRO A 82 14.57 5.20 1.99
CA PRO A 82 15.15 6.53 1.94
C PRO A 82 14.06 7.58 2.16
N THR A 83 14.36 8.56 3.01
CA THR A 83 13.48 9.71 3.28
C THR A 83 14.26 11.00 3.06
N GLY A 84 13.78 11.90 2.21
CA GLY A 84 14.52 13.13 1.87
C GLY A 84 13.70 14.16 1.10
N VAL A 85 14.32 15.34 0.88
CA VAL A 85 13.70 16.51 0.21
C VAL A 85 13.83 16.43 -1.33
N VAL A 86 14.78 15.65 -1.82
CA VAL A 86 15.01 15.34 -3.23
C VAL A 86 14.05 14.21 -3.66
N PRO A 87 13.60 14.12 -4.92
CA PRO A 87 12.65 13.07 -5.32
C PRO A 87 13.13 11.65 -5.03
N VAL A 88 12.41 10.98 -4.13
CA VAL A 88 12.90 9.75 -3.49
C VAL A 88 12.38 8.47 -4.15
N THR A 89 11.34 8.53 -5.00
CA THR A 89 10.67 7.31 -5.49
C THR A 89 10.16 7.44 -6.93
N ALA A 90 10.93 6.92 -7.88
CA ALA A 90 10.44 6.58 -9.23
C ALA A 90 10.25 5.07 -9.42
N ILE A 91 10.83 4.27 -8.53
CA ILE A 91 10.80 2.81 -8.60
C ILE A 91 9.80 2.25 -7.60
N PRO A 92 8.83 1.43 -8.04
CA PRO A 92 7.95 0.70 -7.13
C PRO A 92 8.78 -0.14 -6.15
N THR A 93 8.56 0.08 -4.85
CA THR A 93 9.27 -0.63 -3.78
C THR A 93 8.26 -1.32 -2.87
N SER A 94 8.44 -2.62 -2.63
CA SER A 94 7.62 -3.37 -1.68
C SER A 94 8.44 -3.81 -0.47
N LEU A 95 7.78 -3.87 0.68
CA LEU A 95 8.34 -4.36 1.93
C LEU A 95 7.63 -5.63 2.32
N ARG A 96 8.40 -6.67 2.63
CA ARG A 96 7.93 -8.01 3.00
C ARG A 96 8.58 -8.47 4.30
N TYR A 97 7.93 -9.39 5.00
CA TYR A 97 8.56 -10.00 6.15
C TYR A 97 9.77 -10.85 5.74
N GLY A 98 10.86 -10.74 6.49
CA GLY A 98 11.99 -11.66 6.45
C GLY A 98 12.76 -11.60 7.77
N ASP A 99 13.41 -12.69 8.15
CA ASP A 99 14.11 -12.81 9.44
C ASP A 99 15.29 -11.82 9.56
N THR A 100 15.85 -11.41 8.43
CA THR A 100 16.94 -10.43 8.34
C THR A 100 16.61 -9.37 7.30
N ILE A 101 17.25 -8.20 7.43
CA ILE A 101 17.17 -7.18 6.39
C ILE A 101 17.86 -7.71 5.12
N ARG A 102 17.14 -7.66 4.00
CA ARG A 102 17.65 -8.05 2.67
C ARG A 102 16.96 -7.23 1.61
N CYS A 103 17.71 -6.68 0.65
CA CYS A 103 17.16 -5.92 -0.46
C CYS A 103 17.42 -6.67 -1.77
N VAL A 104 16.37 -6.90 -2.55
CA VAL A 104 16.45 -7.53 -3.87
C VAL A 104 16.00 -6.52 -4.92
N VAL A 105 16.87 -6.23 -5.87
CA VAL A 105 16.58 -5.39 -7.03
C VAL A 105 16.23 -6.31 -8.20
N GLU A 106 15.08 -6.07 -8.83
CA GLU A 106 14.68 -6.72 -10.07
C GLU A 106 14.77 -5.72 -11.21
N PHE A 107 15.45 -6.09 -12.28
CA PHE A 107 15.65 -5.26 -13.47
C PHE A 107 14.63 -5.60 -14.56
N ARG A 108 14.41 -4.68 -15.50
CA ARG A 108 13.44 -4.84 -16.60
C ARG A 108 13.78 -5.98 -17.57
N ASN A 109 15.02 -6.47 -17.56
CA ASN A 109 15.45 -7.64 -18.32
C ASN A 109 15.13 -8.98 -17.61
N GLY A 110 14.56 -8.94 -16.39
CA GLY A 110 14.25 -10.10 -15.57
C GLY A 110 15.39 -10.60 -14.67
N GLU A 111 16.58 -9.97 -14.74
CA GLU A 111 17.67 -10.26 -13.81
C GLU A 111 17.35 -9.69 -12.43
N SER A 112 17.89 -10.33 -11.39
CA SER A 112 17.80 -9.82 -10.02
C SER A 112 19.12 -9.94 -9.28
N CYS A 113 19.38 -9.01 -8.37
CA CYS A 113 20.53 -9.06 -7.48
C CYS A 113 20.17 -8.66 -6.06
N ASP A 114 20.92 -9.22 -5.11
CA ASP A 114 20.92 -8.79 -3.72
C ASP A 114 21.84 -7.58 -3.55
N ILE A 115 21.36 -6.58 -2.80
CA ILE A 115 22.14 -5.41 -2.44
C ILE A 115 22.09 -5.17 -0.92
N PRO A 116 23.12 -4.56 -0.32
CA PRO A 116 23.04 -4.02 1.03
C PRO A 116 21.96 -2.94 1.16
N LEU A 117 21.40 -2.76 2.35
CA LEU A 117 20.36 -1.73 2.59
C LEU A 117 20.90 -0.32 2.30
N GLU A 118 22.17 -0.08 2.60
CA GLU A 118 22.86 1.19 2.38
C GLU A 118 22.95 1.55 0.90
N GLU A 119 22.86 0.56 0.01
CA GLU A 119 22.86 0.77 -1.43
C GLU A 119 21.46 1.05 -1.99
N LEU A 120 20.39 0.76 -1.25
CA LEU A 120 19.01 0.98 -1.67
C LEU A 120 18.77 2.37 -2.29
N PRO A 121 19.27 3.49 -1.71
CA PRO A 121 19.07 4.82 -2.29
C PRO A 121 19.62 4.96 -3.72
N HIS A 122 20.68 4.22 -4.06
CA HIS A 122 21.28 4.23 -5.40
C HIS A 122 20.39 3.59 -6.48
N TYR A 123 19.30 2.94 -6.10
CA TYR A 123 18.39 2.26 -7.04
C TYR A 123 17.01 2.90 -7.08
N VAL A 124 16.48 3.34 -5.94
CA VAL A 124 15.07 3.76 -5.85
C VAL A 124 14.86 5.28 -5.91
N THR A 125 15.90 6.07 -5.64
CA THR A 125 15.83 7.55 -5.63
C THR A 125 16.21 8.15 -6.97
N GLU A 126 15.72 9.37 -7.27
CA GLU A 126 16.12 10.08 -8.49
C GLU A 126 17.55 10.60 -8.45
N GLU A 127 18.11 10.82 -7.26
CA GLU A 127 19.52 11.20 -7.10
C GLU A 127 20.44 10.02 -7.43
N GLY A 128 20.09 8.83 -6.94
CA GLY A 128 20.88 7.61 -7.14
C GLY A 128 20.67 6.91 -8.49
N ASN A 129 19.49 7.06 -9.07
CA ASN A 129 19.08 6.41 -10.32
C ASN A 129 18.19 7.36 -11.16
N PRO A 130 18.76 8.45 -11.69
CA PRO A 130 18.00 9.47 -12.41
C PRO A 130 17.27 8.87 -13.59
N LYS A 131 15.97 9.18 -13.72
CA LYS A 131 15.10 8.69 -14.81
C LYS A 131 15.07 7.17 -14.95
N ASN A 132 15.45 6.43 -13.90
CA ASN A 132 15.61 4.99 -13.93
C ASN A 132 16.58 4.47 -15.02
N GLU A 133 17.74 5.11 -15.17
CA GLU A 133 18.80 4.69 -16.10
C GLU A 133 19.31 3.25 -15.84
N LYS A 134 19.27 2.80 -14.58
CA LYS A 134 19.60 1.41 -14.20
C LYS A 134 18.55 0.38 -14.62
N ALA A 135 17.46 0.82 -15.25
CA ALA A 135 16.38 -0.04 -15.75
C ALA A 135 15.78 -0.96 -14.67
N VAL A 136 15.64 -0.45 -13.44
CA VAL A 136 15.02 -1.18 -12.33
C VAL A 136 13.52 -1.34 -12.60
N ALA A 137 13.00 -2.55 -12.48
CA ALA A 137 11.59 -2.85 -12.58
C ALA A 137 10.90 -2.67 -11.21
N HIS A 138 11.49 -3.24 -10.17
CA HIS A 138 10.91 -3.28 -8.83
C HIS A 138 12.01 -3.57 -7.80
N VAL A 139 11.81 -3.10 -6.56
CA VAL A 139 12.67 -3.46 -5.43
C VAL A 139 11.84 -4.10 -4.33
N THR A 140 12.34 -5.21 -3.77
CA THR A 140 11.75 -5.86 -2.60
C THR A 140 12.69 -5.74 -1.43
N VAL A 141 12.21 -5.19 -0.31
CA VAL A 141 12.94 -5.12 0.95
C VAL A 141 12.30 -6.08 1.94
N PHE A 142 13.07 -7.08 2.36
CA PHE A 142 12.70 -7.98 3.45
C PHE A 142 13.16 -7.39 4.77
N ALA A 143 12.29 -7.39 5.78
CA ALA A 143 12.62 -6.83 7.08
C ALA A 143 11.91 -7.58 8.23
N PRO A 144 12.55 -7.68 9.42
CA PRO A 144 12.00 -8.37 10.57
C PRO A 144 10.98 -7.51 11.33
N SER A 145 10.00 -6.95 10.63
CA SER A 145 8.92 -6.16 11.26
C SER A 145 7.71 -7.04 11.56
N PRO A 146 7.21 -7.08 12.81
CA PRO A 146 5.92 -7.70 13.09
C PRO A 146 4.76 -7.12 12.28
N PHE A 147 4.87 -5.88 11.80
CA PHE A 147 3.87 -5.25 10.94
C PHE A 147 3.73 -5.93 9.57
N LEU A 148 4.81 -6.55 9.06
CA LEU A 148 4.84 -7.27 7.78
C LEU A 148 4.49 -8.76 7.93
N SER A 149 4.34 -9.24 9.17
CA SER A 149 4.08 -10.66 9.44
C SER A 149 2.75 -11.13 8.85
N HIS A 150 2.56 -12.45 8.79
CA HIS A 150 1.32 -13.06 8.31
C HIS A 150 0.95 -12.66 6.87
N GLY A 151 1.95 -12.52 5.98
CA GLY A 151 1.72 -12.30 4.55
C GLY A 151 1.39 -10.86 4.15
N VAL A 152 1.60 -9.87 5.04
CA VAL A 152 1.39 -8.45 4.71
C VAL A 152 2.58 -7.94 3.90
N GLN A 153 2.27 -7.30 2.78
CA GLN A 153 3.22 -6.60 1.92
C GLN A 153 2.84 -5.13 1.84
N VAL A 154 3.78 -4.25 2.17
CA VAL A 154 3.55 -2.79 2.11
C VAL A 154 4.21 -2.26 0.84
N PHE A 155 3.46 -1.53 0.02
CA PHE A 155 3.99 -0.92 -1.20
C PHE A 155 4.18 0.57 -0.97
N ASP A 156 5.44 1.02 -1.11
CA ASP A 156 5.73 2.44 -1.29
C ASP A 156 5.54 2.77 -2.76
N THR A 157 4.49 3.55 -3.04
CA THR A 157 4.16 3.93 -4.41
C THR A 157 4.78 5.27 -4.78
N PRO A 158 5.27 5.43 -6.02
CA PRO A 158 5.60 6.74 -6.56
C PRO A 158 4.43 7.72 -6.37
N GLY A 159 4.74 8.95 -5.92
CA GLY A 159 3.70 9.94 -5.73
C GLY A 159 3.03 10.32 -7.05
N ILE A 160 1.71 10.51 -7.02
CA ILE A 160 0.99 11.15 -8.13
C ILE A 160 1.43 12.62 -8.26
N GLY A 161 1.27 13.20 -9.45
CA GLY A 161 1.47 14.64 -9.67
C GLY A 161 2.93 15.11 -9.64
N SER A 162 3.91 14.22 -9.80
CA SER A 162 5.28 14.64 -10.13
C SER A 162 5.38 15.09 -11.59
N THR A 163 6.31 16.00 -11.91
CA THR A 163 6.62 16.46 -13.28
C THR A 163 7.05 15.34 -14.25
N LEU A 164 7.36 14.16 -13.72
CA LEU A 164 7.63 12.94 -14.47
C LEU A 164 6.31 12.18 -14.70
N LEU A 165 5.79 12.25 -15.93
CA LEU A 165 4.58 11.54 -16.39
C LEU A 165 4.64 10.01 -16.12
N THR A 166 5.84 9.45 -16.03
CA THR A 166 6.10 8.02 -15.78
C THR A 166 5.63 7.52 -14.41
N ASN A 167 5.55 8.40 -13.39
CA ASN A 167 5.25 7.98 -12.02
C ASN A 167 3.76 7.73 -11.79
N THR A 168 2.88 8.51 -12.42
CA THR A 168 1.43 8.30 -12.34
C THR A 168 1.04 6.97 -12.97
N ASP A 169 1.65 6.59 -14.10
CA ASP A 169 1.41 5.31 -14.75
C ASP A 169 1.90 4.12 -13.92
N ALA A 170 3.05 4.25 -13.25
CA ALA A 170 3.57 3.21 -12.36
C ALA A 170 2.61 2.95 -11.19
N THR A 171 2.12 4.01 -10.54
CA THR A 171 1.15 3.88 -9.45
C THR A 171 -0.17 3.31 -9.94
N LYS A 172 -0.69 3.76 -11.10
CA LYS A 172 -1.91 3.19 -11.70
C LYS A 172 -1.78 1.72 -12.10
N LYS A 173 -0.57 1.27 -12.49
CA LYS A 173 -0.27 -0.14 -12.77
C LYS A 173 -0.15 -1.00 -11.51
N ALA A 174 0.25 -0.41 -10.39
CA ALA A 174 0.35 -1.10 -9.11
C ALA A 174 -1.01 -1.21 -8.39
N LEU A 175 -1.92 -0.23 -8.58
CA LEU A 175 -3.23 -0.20 -7.93
C LEU A 175 -4.06 -1.49 -8.08
N PRO A 176 -4.16 -2.15 -9.26
CA PRO A 176 -4.89 -3.40 -9.40
C PRO A 176 -4.44 -4.50 -8.45
N GLN A 177 -3.20 -4.46 -7.95
CA GLN A 177 -2.66 -5.48 -7.06
C GLN A 177 -2.97 -5.19 -5.57
N GLY A 178 -3.39 -3.97 -5.22
CA GLY A 178 -3.63 -3.53 -3.84
C GLY A 178 -4.97 -3.99 -3.29
N ASP A 179 -4.97 -4.53 -2.07
CA ASP A 179 -6.18 -5.03 -1.40
C ASP A 179 -6.76 -3.98 -0.43
N ALA A 180 -5.88 -3.19 0.19
CA ALA A 180 -6.22 -2.01 0.97
C ALA A 180 -5.25 -0.86 0.68
N GLY A 181 -5.68 0.38 0.99
CA GLY A 181 -4.88 1.59 0.82
C GLY A 181 -4.71 2.40 2.10
N ILE A 182 -3.57 3.06 2.23
CA ILE A 182 -3.35 4.20 3.14
C ILE A 182 -3.19 5.43 2.24
N PHE A 183 -4.14 6.35 2.28
CA PHE A 183 -4.06 7.60 1.55
C PHE A 183 -3.47 8.69 2.43
N VAL A 184 -2.32 9.23 2.02
CA VAL A 184 -1.53 10.16 2.82
C VAL A 184 -1.74 11.59 2.33
N LEU A 185 -2.25 12.44 3.23
CA LEU A 185 -2.43 13.89 3.06
C LEU A 185 -1.42 14.63 3.93
N SER A 186 -1.13 15.89 3.61
CA SER A 186 -0.32 16.75 4.46
C SER A 186 -0.90 18.18 4.50
N PRO A 187 -0.45 19.04 5.44
CA PRO A 187 -1.04 20.36 5.64
C PRO A 187 -0.87 21.32 4.46
N ASP A 188 0.28 21.25 3.78
CA ASP A 188 0.62 22.18 2.71
C ASP A 188 1.08 21.43 1.43
N PRO A 189 0.42 21.65 0.28
CA PRO A 189 -0.94 22.24 0.19
C PRO A 189 -1.96 21.29 0.86
N PRO A 190 -3.17 21.77 1.23
CA PRO A 190 -4.29 20.89 1.58
C PRO A 190 -4.67 19.92 0.43
N LEU A 191 -5.69 19.07 0.61
CA LEU A 191 -6.15 18.14 -0.45
C LEU A 191 -6.31 18.86 -1.80
N THR A 192 -5.51 18.44 -2.77
CA THR A 192 -5.51 19.02 -4.12
C THR A 192 -6.54 18.35 -5.03
N GLU A 193 -6.90 18.99 -6.15
CA GLU A 193 -7.78 18.38 -7.15
C GLU A 193 -7.18 17.09 -7.76
N THR A 194 -5.85 17.05 -7.92
CA THR A 194 -5.13 15.85 -8.36
C THR A 194 -5.30 14.70 -7.36
N GLU A 195 -5.18 14.99 -6.07
CA GLU A 195 -5.40 14.01 -5.00
C GLU A 195 -6.87 13.59 -4.91
N ALA A 196 -7.81 14.53 -5.03
CA ALA A 196 -9.24 14.23 -5.04
C ALA A 196 -9.63 13.31 -6.19
N THR A 197 -9.12 13.57 -7.39
CA THR A 197 -9.35 12.73 -8.58
C THR A 197 -8.77 11.34 -8.37
N PHE A 198 -7.53 11.26 -7.90
CA PHE A 198 -6.90 9.98 -7.62
C PHE A 198 -7.59 9.20 -6.49
N LEU A 199 -8.08 9.90 -5.47
CA LEU A 199 -8.80 9.29 -4.36
C LEU A 199 -10.09 8.61 -4.83
N ARG A 200 -10.84 9.21 -5.77
CA ARG A 200 -12.02 8.57 -6.41
C ARG A 200 -11.63 7.32 -7.19
N GLU A 201 -10.51 7.36 -7.91
CA GLU A 201 -10.01 6.18 -8.64
C GLU A 201 -9.61 5.05 -7.67
N VAL A 202 -9.03 5.39 -6.51
CA VAL A 202 -8.58 4.42 -5.51
C VAL A 202 -9.76 3.84 -4.73
N SER A 203 -10.70 4.67 -4.27
CA SER A 203 -11.83 4.24 -3.44
C SER A 203 -12.74 3.23 -4.14
N SER A 204 -12.82 3.27 -5.47
CA SER A 204 -13.53 2.28 -6.29
C SER A 204 -12.79 0.95 -6.48
N ARG A 205 -11.48 0.89 -6.17
CA ARG A 205 -10.62 -0.26 -6.46
C ARG A 205 -10.19 -1.04 -5.21
N VAL A 206 -9.91 -0.34 -4.11
CA VAL A 206 -9.52 -1.00 -2.85
C VAL A 206 -10.74 -1.20 -1.96
N THR A 207 -10.80 -2.34 -1.28
CA THR A 207 -11.95 -2.65 -0.41
C THR A 207 -11.91 -1.88 0.91
N ARG A 208 -10.71 -1.47 1.35
CA ARG A 208 -10.52 -0.68 2.58
C ARG A 208 -9.52 0.43 2.33
N LEU A 209 -9.82 1.62 2.85
CA LEU A 209 -8.99 2.81 2.74
C LEU A 209 -8.83 3.48 4.10
N PHE A 210 -7.60 3.75 4.50
CA PHE A 210 -7.25 4.55 5.68
C PHE A 210 -6.79 5.93 5.23
N ILE A 211 -7.33 7.00 5.84
CA ILE A 211 -6.87 8.36 5.52
C ILE A 211 -5.93 8.82 6.62
N VAL A 212 -4.70 9.20 6.25
CA VAL A 212 -3.66 9.62 7.18
C VAL A 212 -3.21 11.04 6.84
N PHE A 213 -3.47 11.96 7.75
CA PHE A 213 -2.99 13.33 7.68
C PHE A 213 -1.65 13.43 8.43
N THR A 214 -0.55 13.42 7.67
CA THR A 214 0.81 13.42 8.21
C THR A 214 1.32 14.84 8.53
N LYS A 215 2.58 14.94 8.99
CA LYS A 215 3.28 16.18 9.30
C LYS A 215 2.49 17.08 10.27
N ALA A 216 1.72 16.49 11.18
CA ALA A 216 0.96 17.25 12.17
C ALA A 216 1.84 18.13 13.08
N ASP A 217 3.15 17.87 13.11
CA ASP A 217 4.15 18.62 13.88
C ASP A 217 4.51 20.00 13.33
N ILE A 218 4.22 20.29 12.06
CA ILE A 218 4.64 21.56 11.42
C ILE A 218 3.60 22.67 11.54
N VAL A 219 2.44 22.37 12.12
CA VAL A 219 1.26 23.26 12.19
C VAL A 219 0.85 23.46 13.65
N GLY A 220 0.38 24.67 13.99
CA GLY A 220 -0.20 24.94 15.30
C GLY A 220 -1.50 24.15 15.54
N ARG A 221 -1.88 23.90 16.79
CA ARG A 221 -3.06 23.07 17.12
C ARG A 221 -4.37 23.59 16.49
N SER A 222 -4.65 24.88 16.60
CA SER A 222 -5.88 25.48 16.05
C SER A 222 -5.94 25.39 14.53
N GLU A 223 -4.84 25.75 13.86
CA GLU A 223 -4.71 25.68 12.41
C GLU A 223 -4.79 24.24 11.90
N LEU A 224 -4.21 23.28 12.63
CA LEU A 224 -4.31 21.85 12.30
C LEU A 224 -5.76 21.36 12.38
N GLU A 225 -6.52 21.77 13.39
CA GLU A 225 -7.93 21.43 13.52
C GLU A 225 -8.76 22.00 12.36
N GLU A 226 -8.53 23.27 12.00
CA GLU A 226 -9.17 23.91 10.84
C GLU A 226 -8.87 23.18 9.53
N LEU A 227 -7.60 22.85 9.29
CA LEU A 227 -7.17 22.09 8.11
C LEU A 227 -7.80 20.70 8.07
N ILE A 228 -7.85 19.99 9.20
CA ILE A 228 -8.48 18.67 9.27
C ILE A 228 -9.98 18.77 8.96
N GLN A 229 -10.70 19.74 9.52
CA GLN A 229 -12.12 19.92 9.24
C GLN A 229 -12.37 20.25 7.76
N PHE A 230 -11.56 21.12 7.17
CA PHE A 230 -11.62 21.42 5.74
C PHE A 230 -11.40 20.17 4.88
N ASN A 231 -10.36 19.38 5.17
CA ASN A 231 -10.09 18.15 4.42
C ASN A 231 -11.19 17.10 4.64
N LEU A 232 -11.73 16.97 5.86
CA LEU A 232 -12.83 16.03 6.15
C LEU A 232 -14.07 16.35 5.32
N GLN A 233 -14.44 17.62 5.17
CA GLN A 233 -15.58 18.01 4.34
C GLN A 233 -15.40 17.54 2.89
N LEU A 234 -14.23 17.80 2.29
CA LEU A 234 -13.92 17.37 0.93
C LEU A 234 -13.88 15.84 0.81
N LEU A 235 -13.31 15.15 1.80
CA LEU A 235 -13.21 13.70 1.81
C LEU A 235 -14.58 13.04 1.86
N ARG A 236 -15.53 13.58 2.65
CA ARG A 236 -16.91 13.06 2.70
C ARG A 236 -17.61 13.15 1.36
N GLU A 237 -17.42 14.25 0.65
CA GLU A 237 -17.95 14.44 -0.70
C GLU A 237 -17.30 13.47 -1.71
N ILE A 238 -15.99 13.27 -1.63
CA ILE A 238 -15.24 12.40 -2.56
C ILE A 238 -15.52 10.92 -2.33
N LEU A 239 -15.63 10.51 -1.06
CA LEU A 239 -15.82 9.12 -0.65
C LEU A 239 -17.30 8.75 -0.49
N GLU A 240 -18.21 9.71 -0.69
CA GLU A 240 -19.65 9.54 -0.57
C GLU A 240 -20.07 8.90 0.76
N THR A 241 -19.40 9.31 1.85
CA THR A 241 -19.62 8.77 3.19
C THR A 241 -19.33 9.80 4.27
N ASP A 242 -20.13 9.83 5.33
CA ASP A 242 -19.92 10.71 6.48
C ASP A 242 -18.84 10.18 7.44
N ASP A 243 -18.62 8.86 7.43
CA ASP A 243 -17.69 8.15 8.31
C ASP A 243 -16.32 7.96 7.64
N VAL A 244 -15.54 9.05 7.61
CA VAL A 244 -14.17 9.03 7.12
C VAL A 244 -13.20 8.96 8.31
N PRO A 245 -12.60 7.79 8.61
CA PRO A 245 -11.59 7.69 9.65
C PRO A 245 -10.30 8.37 9.19
N LEU A 246 -10.07 9.59 9.68
CA LEU A 246 -8.86 10.38 9.46
C LEU A 246 -7.96 10.31 10.69
N PHE A 247 -6.72 9.88 10.49
CA PHE A 247 -5.69 9.82 11.53
C PHE A 247 -4.69 10.96 11.33
N ARG A 248 -4.56 11.85 12.32
CA ARG A 248 -3.54 12.90 12.31
C ARG A 248 -2.28 12.39 12.99
N VAL A 249 -1.13 12.47 12.31
CA VAL A 249 0.13 11.93 12.84
C VAL A 249 1.34 12.76 12.43
N SER A 250 2.43 12.61 13.20
CA SER A 250 3.79 12.98 12.83
C SER A 250 4.68 11.74 12.80
N ALA A 251 4.76 11.11 11.63
CA ALA A 251 5.67 9.97 11.41
C ALA A 251 7.14 10.35 11.68
N ARG A 252 7.52 11.61 11.43
CA ARG A 252 8.86 12.14 11.72
C ARG A 252 9.18 12.08 13.21
N MET A 253 8.27 12.58 14.06
CA MET A 253 8.48 12.54 15.52
C MET A 253 8.61 11.11 16.04
N VAL A 254 7.88 10.16 15.46
CA VAL A 254 7.98 8.74 15.81
C VAL A 254 9.34 8.16 15.46
N LEU A 255 9.83 8.39 14.23
CA LEU A 255 11.14 7.92 13.83
C LEU A 255 12.28 8.52 14.65
N GLU A 256 12.27 9.84 14.85
CA GLU A 256 13.28 10.52 15.67
C GLU A 256 13.29 9.98 17.11
N ALA A 257 12.13 9.63 17.65
CA ALA A 257 12.02 9.06 18.98
C ALA A 257 12.56 7.62 19.03
N ILE A 258 12.28 6.80 18.02
CA ILE A 258 12.85 5.44 17.90
C ILE A 258 14.38 5.50 17.85
N GLU A 259 14.94 6.36 17.00
CA GLU A 259 16.40 6.53 16.85
C GLU A 259 17.06 7.01 18.16
N ARG A 260 16.36 7.84 18.93
CA ARG A 260 16.82 8.37 20.23
C ARG A 260 16.47 7.48 21.41
N SER A 261 15.79 6.34 21.21
CA SER A 261 15.24 5.49 22.28
C SER A 261 14.36 6.27 23.27
N GLN A 262 13.52 7.16 22.75
CA GLN A 262 12.60 8.02 23.51
C GLN A 262 11.14 7.70 23.15
N THR A 263 10.22 8.15 24.00
CA THR A 263 8.79 8.13 23.68
C THR A 263 8.45 9.32 22.77
N PRO A 264 7.83 9.09 21.59
CA PRO A 264 7.45 10.18 20.72
C PRO A 264 6.37 11.05 21.36
N ARG A 265 6.42 12.37 21.12
CA ARG A 265 5.35 13.28 21.55
C ARG A 265 4.00 12.94 20.92
N ASP A 266 4.03 12.36 19.73
CA ASP A 266 2.86 11.91 18.97
C ASP A 266 2.54 10.42 19.17
N ALA A 267 3.09 9.80 20.22
CA ALA A 267 2.96 8.36 20.47
C ALA A 267 1.50 7.88 20.49
N TYR A 268 0.60 8.68 21.07
CA TYR A 268 -0.81 8.28 21.21
C TYR A 268 -1.53 8.21 19.87
N GLU A 269 -1.46 9.26 19.05
CA GLU A 269 -2.16 9.29 17.75
C GLU A 269 -1.57 8.26 16.78
N PHE A 270 -0.25 8.10 16.79
CA PHE A 270 0.41 7.09 15.97
C PHE A 270 0.11 5.66 16.44
N ALA A 271 0.06 5.42 17.76
CA ALA A 271 -0.35 4.13 18.32
C ALA A 271 -1.78 3.79 17.89
N LYS A 272 -2.71 4.75 17.96
CA LYS A 272 -4.08 4.58 17.50
C LYS A 272 -4.15 4.19 16.02
N LEU A 273 -3.40 4.87 15.14
CA LEU A 273 -3.30 4.51 13.72
C LEU A 273 -2.77 3.08 13.54
N ARG A 274 -1.65 2.76 14.21
CA ARG A 274 -0.99 1.46 14.10
C ARG A 274 -1.88 0.33 14.60
N GLU A 275 -2.51 0.50 15.76
CA GLU A 275 -3.41 -0.48 16.36
C GLU A 275 -4.62 -0.73 15.46
N THR A 276 -5.22 0.33 14.91
CA THR A 276 -6.36 0.20 13.99
C THR A 276 -5.98 -0.61 12.76
N ILE A 277 -4.83 -0.30 12.13
CA ILE A 277 -4.37 -1.05 10.96
C ILE A 277 -4.05 -2.50 11.35
N GLN A 278 -3.38 -2.73 12.48
CA GLN A 278 -3.04 -4.08 12.92
C GLN A 278 -4.28 -4.91 13.27
N GLU A 279 -5.30 -4.31 13.87
CA GLU A 279 -6.57 -4.97 14.14
C GLU A 279 -7.28 -5.36 12.85
N PHE A 280 -7.35 -4.45 11.88
CA PHE A 280 -7.83 -4.74 10.53
C PHE A 280 -7.06 -5.90 9.88
N LEU A 281 -5.72 -5.87 9.94
CA LEU A 281 -4.87 -6.90 9.36
C LEU A 281 -5.02 -8.27 10.05
N ARG A 282 -5.45 -8.30 11.33
CA ARG A 282 -5.74 -9.54 12.07
C ARG A 282 -7.13 -10.07 11.79
N ASN A 283 -8.14 -9.21 11.80
CA ASN A 283 -9.54 -9.62 11.87
C ASN A 283 -10.25 -9.59 10.51
N GLU A 284 -9.89 -8.67 9.62
CA GLU A 284 -10.63 -8.40 8.38
C GLU A 284 -9.85 -8.77 7.11
N LYS A 285 -8.52 -8.92 7.21
CA LYS A 285 -7.59 -9.17 6.09
C LYS A 285 -8.04 -10.30 5.17
N GLU A 286 -8.41 -11.46 5.71
CA GLU A 286 -8.80 -12.62 4.90
C GLU A 286 -10.10 -12.37 4.13
N ALA A 287 -11.08 -11.73 4.76
CA ALA A 287 -12.34 -11.38 4.11
C ALA A 287 -12.12 -10.36 2.99
N VAL A 288 -11.24 -9.37 3.22
CA VAL A 288 -10.87 -8.37 2.21
C VAL A 288 -10.08 -9.00 1.06
N LEU A 289 -9.10 -9.86 1.36
CA LEU A 289 -8.33 -10.57 0.36
C LEU A 289 -9.23 -11.45 -0.52
N ARG A 290 -10.19 -12.17 0.09
CA ARG A 290 -11.17 -12.98 -0.63
C ARG A 290 -11.99 -12.12 -1.59
N LYS A 291 -12.53 -10.98 -1.12
CA LYS A 291 -13.28 -10.04 -1.97
C LYS A 291 -12.43 -9.51 -3.12
N ALA A 292 -11.19 -9.13 -2.85
CA ALA A 292 -10.26 -8.61 -3.85
C ALA A 292 -9.92 -9.67 -4.91
N ILE A 293 -9.71 -10.93 -4.52
CA ILE A 293 -9.46 -12.04 -5.45
C ILE A 293 -10.67 -12.30 -6.33
N VAL A 294 -11.87 -12.36 -5.74
CA VAL A 294 -13.12 -12.60 -6.49
C VAL A 294 -13.42 -11.47 -7.46
N ALA A 295 -13.14 -10.21 -7.09
CA ALA A 295 -13.35 -9.07 -7.97
C ALA A 295 -12.38 -9.04 -9.17
N ARG A 296 -11.22 -9.72 -9.07
CA ARG A 296 -10.18 -9.77 -10.10
C ARG A 296 -10.24 -11.01 -11.00
N ALA A 297 -10.93 -12.06 -10.55
CA ALA A 297 -11.14 -13.31 -11.29
C ALA A 297 -12.32 -13.21 -12.27
#